data_AF-A0A3B0XU92-F1
#
_entry.id   AF-A0A3B0XU92-F1
#
_cell.length_a   1.000
_cell.length_b   1.000
_cell.length_c   1.000
_cell.angle_alpha   90.00
_cell.angle_beta   90.00
_cell.angle_gamma   90.00
#
_symmetry.space_group_name_H-M   'P 1'
#
loop_
_entity.id
_entity.type
_entity.pdbx_description
1 polymer ?
#
loop_
_entity_poly.entity_id
_entity_poly.type
_entity_poly.pdbx_seq_one_letter_code
_entity_poly.pdbx_strand_id
1 'polypeptide(L)'
;MNSYNIKVFFIALLSLAVLIATISSWFIGELQVVAAFFVAVIVIFVIAGFFAVIASNRDKPNPFRFLAGLAIMMFVVLVATPVHFIFLMPLYYALKEFDYPIAISLPVMSIIPYLMVFWFINREWGYAMLFIAGMAIVGYGVFDSFFILWLIEKFKFLA
;
A
#
# COMPACT_ATOMS: atom_id res chain seq x y z
N MET A 1 11.30 -8.52 -23.65
CA MET A 1 10.87 -9.02 -22.33
C MET A 1 10.67 -10.52 -22.43
N ASN A 2 11.18 -11.29 -21.47
CA ASN A 2 11.02 -12.75 -21.47
C ASN A 2 9.55 -13.12 -21.22
N SER A 3 9.03 -14.21 -21.81
CA SER A 3 7.61 -14.61 -21.72
C SER A 3 7.10 -14.70 -20.28
N TYR A 4 7.96 -15.10 -19.36
CA TYR A 4 7.70 -15.15 -17.93
C TYR A 4 7.34 -13.78 -17.32
N ASN A 5 8.09 -12.72 -17.65
CA ASN A 5 7.86 -11.37 -17.10
C ASN A 5 6.51 -10.79 -17.53
N ILE A 6 6.07 -11.13 -18.75
CA ILE A 6 4.76 -10.69 -19.26
C ILE A 6 3.64 -11.39 -18.49
N LYS A 7 3.74 -12.70 -18.24
CA LYS A 7 2.74 -13.45 -17.47
C LYS A 7 2.60 -12.93 -16.04
N VAL A 8 3.71 -12.69 -15.35
CA VAL A 8 3.71 -12.14 -13.99
C VAL A 8 3.07 -10.76 -13.95
N PHE A 9 3.37 -9.91 -14.95
CA PHE A 9 2.75 -8.58 -15.07
C PHE A 9 1.22 -8.65 -15.24
N PHE A 10 0.71 -9.55 -16.08
CA PHE A 10 -0.74 -9.71 -16.25
C PHE A 10 -1.43 -10.28 -15.02
N ILE A 11 -0.81 -11.25 -14.33
CA ILE A 11 -1.33 -11.80 -13.07
C ILE A 11 -1.43 -10.68 -12.03
N ALA A 12 -0.38 -9.88 -11.89
CA ALA A 12 -0.36 -8.73 -10.99
C ALA A 12 -1.48 -7.72 -11.30
N LEU A 13 -1.66 -7.38 -12.59
CA LEU A 13 -2.68 -6.43 -13.02
C LEU A 13 -4.10 -6.94 -12.75
N LEU A 14 -4.33 -8.23 -12.98
CA LEU A 14 -5.59 -8.89 -12.68
C LEU A 14 -5.86 -8.94 -11.17
N SER A 15 -4.87 -9.33 -10.35
CA SER A 15 -4.99 -9.32 -8.90
C SER A 15 -5.33 -7.93 -8.35
N LEU A 16 -4.69 -6.89 -8.90
CA LEU A 16 -4.99 -5.51 -8.54
C LEU A 16 -6.43 -5.12 -8.90
N ALA A 17 -6.88 -5.43 -10.11
CA ALA A 17 -8.25 -5.14 -10.54
C ALA A 17 -9.29 -5.83 -9.63
N VAL A 18 -9.04 -7.09 -9.25
CA VAL A 18 -9.89 -7.84 -8.32
C VAL A 18 -9.89 -7.21 -6.93
N LEU A 19 -8.73 -6.79 -6.40
CA LEU A 19 -8.65 -6.11 -5.10
C LEU A 19 -9.40 -4.78 -5.11
N ILE A 20 -9.22 -3.95 -6.14
CA ILE A 20 -9.93 -2.67 -6.29
C ILE A 20 -11.45 -2.89 -6.33
N ALA A 21 -11.90 -3.87 -7.13
CA ALA A 21 -13.32 -4.21 -7.23
C ALA A 21 -13.90 -4.75 -5.91
N THR A 22 -13.11 -5.54 -5.18
CA THR A 22 -13.51 -6.10 -3.88
C THR A 22 -13.68 -4.97 -2.85
N ILE A 23 -12.70 -4.08 -2.72
CA ILE A 23 -12.77 -2.94 -1.80
C ILE A 23 -13.91 -1.99 -2.18
N SER A 24 -14.06 -1.70 -3.48
CA SER A 24 -15.15 -0.83 -3.95
C SER A 24 -16.53 -1.41 -3.65
N SER A 25 -16.69 -2.73 -3.76
CA SER A 25 -17.98 -3.38 -3.45
C SER A 25 -18.27 -3.45 -1.95
N TRP A 26 -17.25 -3.66 -1.11
CA TRP A 26 -17.39 -3.69 0.35
C TRP A 26 -17.80 -2.34 0.94
N PHE A 27 -17.34 -1.24 0.35
CA PHE A 27 -17.59 0.11 0.85
C PHE A 27 -18.54 0.92 -0.04
N ILE A 28 -19.32 0.28 -0.91
CA ILE A 28 -20.21 0.99 -1.83
C ILE A 28 -21.25 1.87 -1.12
N GLY A 29 -21.59 1.54 0.13
CA GLY A 29 -22.46 2.33 1.00
C GLY A 29 -21.77 3.50 1.72
N GLU A 30 -20.43 3.60 1.63
CA GLU A 30 -19.63 4.65 2.26
C GLU A 30 -18.71 5.30 1.23
N LEU A 31 -19.28 6.19 0.41
CA LEU A 31 -18.58 6.85 -0.69
C LEU A 31 -17.33 7.62 -0.24
N GLN A 32 -17.31 8.15 0.99
CA GLN A 32 -16.14 8.77 1.62
C GLN A 32 -14.93 7.82 1.69
N VAL A 33 -15.17 6.54 2.02
CA VAL A 33 -14.14 5.51 2.18
C VAL A 33 -13.63 5.07 0.81
N VAL A 34 -14.55 4.91 -0.14
CA VAL A 34 -14.21 4.58 -1.54
C VAL A 34 -13.38 5.70 -2.18
N ALA A 35 -13.76 6.96 -1.99
CA ALA A 35 -13.01 8.11 -2.46
C ALA A 35 -11.61 8.17 -1.83
N ALA A 36 -11.50 7.96 -0.51
CA ALA A 36 -10.23 7.89 0.19
C ALA A 36 -9.32 6.79 -0.37
N PHE A 37 -9.87 5.61 -0.66
CA PHE A 37 -9.14 4.50 -1.26
C PHE A 37 -8.55 4.86 -2.62
N PHE A 38 -9.38 5.36 -3.56
CA PHE A 38 -8.90 5.70 -4.90
C PHE A 38 -7.83 6.78 -4.88
N VAL A 39 -8.02 7.82 -4.06
CA VAL A 39 -7.04 8.90 -3.93
C VAL A 39 -5.75 8.39 -3.29
N ALA A 40 -5.83 7.52 -2.28
CA ALA A 40 -4.66 6.92 -1.66
C ALA A 40 -3.83 6.14 -2.69
N VAL A 41 -4.47 5.25 -3.46
CA VAL A 41 -3.81 4.46 -4.52
C VAL A 41 -3.12 5.36 -5.54
N ILE A 42 -3.78 6.42 -6.02
CA ILE A 42 -3.22 7.34 -7.01
C ILE A 42 -2.02 8.10 -6.46
N VAL A 43 -2.15 8.69 -5.27
CA VAL A 43 -1.08 9.52 -4.68
C VAL A 43 0.16 8.68 -4.41
N ILE A 44 -0.03 7.52 -3.79
CA ILE A 44 1.03 6.59 -3.46
C ILE A 44 1.72 6.07 -4.74
N PHE A 45 0.95 5.80 -5.80
CA PHE A 45 1.49 5.44 -7.11
C PHE A 45 2.40 6.53 -7.69
N VAL A 46 1.95 7.78 -7.68
CA VAL A 46 2.72 8.92 -8.19
C VAL A 46 4.01 9.11 -7.40
N ILE A 47 3.95 9.04 -6.07
CA ILE A 47 5.11 9.19 -5.19
C ILE A 47 6.12 8.07 -5.43
N ALA A 48 5.67 6.81 -5.44
CA ALA A 48 6.53 5.66 -5.69
C ALA A 48 7.18 5.71 -7.09
N GLY A 49 6.40 6.13 -8.10
CA GLY A 49 6.90 6.34 -9.45
C GLY A 49 7.98 7.41 -9.53
N PHE A 50 7.77 8.54 -8.86
CA PHE A 50 8.75 9.63 -8.79
C PHE A 50 10.07 9.18 -8.13
N PHE A 51 10.00 8.48 -7.00
CA PHE A 51 11.20 7.95 -6.34
C PHE A 51 11.91 6.87 -7.16
N ALA A 52 11.18 6.03 -7.88
CA ALA A 52 11.77 5.06 -8.82
C ALA A 52 12.57 5.77 -9.92
N VAL A 53 12.05 6.88 -10.46
CA VAL A 53 12.76 7.69 -11.48
C VAL A 53 14.06 8.21 -10.91
N ILE A 54 14.02 8.83 -9.72
CA ILE A 54 15.21 9.38 -9.06
C ILE A 54 16.25 8.28 -8.78
N ALA A 55 15.82 7.14 -8.23
CA ALA A 55 16.71 6.03 -7.90
C ALA A 55 17.38 5.43 -9.14
N SER A 56 16.64 5.31 -10.26
CA SER A 56 17.18 4.73 -11.49
C SER A 56 18.20 5.60 -12.22
N ASN A 57 18.19 6.91 -11.98
CA ASN A 57 19.05 7.88 -12.66
C ASN A 57 20.40 8.12 -11.95
N ARG A 58 20.65 7.52 -10.77
CA ARG A 58 21.87 7.81 -9.99
C ARG A 58 23.15 7.16 -10.52
N ASP A 59 23.11 5.89 -10.94
CA ASP A 59 24.37 5.14 -11.13
C ASP A 59 24.65 4.66 -12.57
N LYS A 60 23.64 4.61 -13.45
CA LYS A 60 23.73 4.39 -14.92
C LYS A 60 22.31 4.34 -15.48
N PRO A 61 21.86 5.32 -16.29
CA PRO A 61 20.50 5.32 -16.83
C PRO A 61 20.34 4.17 -17.82
N ASN A 62 19.75 3.07 -17.35
CA ASN A 62 19.30 1.98 -18.21
C ASN A 62 17.77 1.96 -18.17
N PRO A 63 17.09 2.36 -19.27
CA PRO A 63 15.64 2.49 -19.29
C PRO A 63 14.93 1.16 -19.01
N PHE A 64 15.56 0.02 -19.31
CA PHE A 64 14.99 -1.30 -19.06
C PHE A 64 15.08 -1.72 -17.58
N ARG A 65 16.09 -1.24 -16.83
CA ARG A 65 16.17 -1.45 -15.37
C ARG A 65 15.23 -0.53 -14.61
N PHE A 66 15.05 0.70 -15.11
CA PHE A 66 14.06 1.63 -14.59
C PHE A 66 12.64 1.07 -14.72
N LEU A 67 12.22 0.62 -15.91
CA LEU A 67 10.91 0.02 -16.14
C LEU A 67 10.66 -1.23 -15.27
N ALA A 68 11.67 -2.08 -15.08
CA ALA A 68 11.55 -3.26 -14.23
C ALA A 68 11.46 -2.91 -12.73
N GLY A 69 12.28 -1.98 -12.24
CA GLY A 69 12.24 -1.52 -10.85
C GLY A 69 10.97 -0.74 -10.52
N LEU A 70 10.51 0.10 -11.45
CA LEU A 70 9.22 0.78 -11.40
C LEU A 70 8.09 -0.24 -11.35
N ALA A 71 8.08 -1.26 -12.22
CA ALA A 71 7.05 -2.28 -12.23
C ALA A 71 7.01 -3.10 -10.93
N ILE A 72 8.16 -3.42 -10.33
CA ILE A 72 8.24 -4.13 -9.04
C ILE A 72 7.77 -3.23 -7.88
N MET A 73 8.21 -1.96 -7.84
CA MET A 73 7.73 -1.03 -6.81
C MET A 73 6.25 -0.73 -6.97
N MET A 74 5.77 -0.53 -8.20
CA MET A 74 4.34 -0.42 -8.51
C MET A 74 3.59 -1.66 -8.04
N PHE A 75 4.11 -2.87 -8.27
CA PHE A 75 3.47 -4.10 -7.81
C PHE A 75 3.37 -4.16 -6.28
N VAL A 76 4.47 -3.91 -5.58
CA VAL A 76 4.51 -3.95 -4.11
C VAL A 76 3.56 -2.91 -3.51
N VAL A 77 3.59 -1.69 -4.04
CA VAL A 77 2.84 -0.56 -3.52
C VAL A 77 1.35 -0.66 -3.85
N LEU A 78 1.01 -1.02 -5.09
CA LEU A 78 -0.38 -1.18 -5.53
C LEU A 78 -1.04 -2.42 -4.91
N VAL A 79 -0.30 -3.41 -4.43
CA VAL A 79 -0.87 -4.52 -3.65
C VAL A 79 -0.92 -4.17 -2.17
N ALA A 80 0.12 -3.51 -1.64
CA ALA A 80 0.19 -3.17 -0.22
C ALA A 80 -0.92 -2.22 0.22
N THR A 81 -1.22 -1.15 -0.52
CA THR A 81 -2.25 -0.18 -0.12
C THR A 81 -3.67 -0.78 -0.08
N PRO A 82 -4.13 -1.55 -1.09
CA PRO A 82 -5.39 -2.29 -1.00
C PRO A 82 -5.44 -3.32 0.11
N VAL A 83 -4.37 -4.10 0.30
CA VAL A 83 -4.29 -5.07 1.40
C VAL A 83 -4.36 -4.35 2.76
N HIS A 84 -3.65 -3.24 2.90
CA HIS A 84 -3.70 -2.38 4.07
C HIS A 84 -5.12 -1.88 4.33
N PHE A 85 -5.83 -1.44 3.29
CA PHE A 85 -7.24 -1.04 3.38
C PHE A 85 -8.16 -2.16 3.88
N ILE A 86 -7.96 -3.39 3.40
CA ILE A 86 -8.73 -4.58 3.82
C ILE A 86 -8.53 -4.87 5.32
N PHE A 87 -7.33 -4.67 5.86
CA PHE A 87 -7.07 -4.83 7.29
C PHE A 87 -7.52 -3.63 8.11
N LEU A 88 -7.27 -2.42 7.62
CA LEU A 88 -7.44 -1.16 8.33
C LEU A 88 -8.92 -0.81 8.51
N MET A 89 -9.78 -1.10 7.52
CA MET A 89 -11.19 -0.73 7.59
C MET A 89 -11.99 -1.51 8.65
N PRO A 90 -11.91 -2.85 8.76
CA PRO A 90 -12.53 -3.57 9.87
C PRO A 90 -12.07 -3.08 11.24
N LEU A 91 -10.77 -2.79 11.38
CA LEU A 91 -10.17 -2.20 12.59
C LEU A 91 -10.74 -0.81 12.88
N TYR A 92 -10.93 0.01 11.84
CA TYR A 92 -11.53 1.33 11.95
C TYR A 92 -12.96 1.27 12.48
N TYR A 93 -13.81 0.40 11.93
CA TYR A 93 -15.19 0.26 12.43
C TYR A 93 -15.25 -0.32 13.84
N ALA A 94 -14.43 -1.33 14.15
CA ALA A 94 -14.36 -1.87 15.50
C ALA A 94 -13.95 -0.77 16.51
N LEU A 95 -12.89 -0.01 16.23
CA LEU A 95 -12.45 1.08 17.10
C LEU A 95 -13.49 2.18 17.24
N LYS A 96 -14.21 2.50 16.17
CA LYS A 96 -15.31 3.46 16.17
C LYS A 96 -16.46 2.99 17.06
N GLU A 97 -16.77 1.69 17.08
CA GLU A 97 -17.83 1.12 17.92
C GLU A 97 -17.48 1.13 19.41
N PHE A 98 -16.19 0.99 19.75
CA PHE A 98 -15.70 1.00 21.13
C PHE A 98 -15.27 2.39 21.65
N ASP A 99 -15.57 3.47 20.91
CA ASP A 99 -15.17 4.85 21.24
C ASP A 99 -13.66 5.05 21.53
N TYR A 100 -12.80 4.20 20.95
CA TYR A 100 -11.35 4.36 21.09
C TYR A 100 -10.83 5.51 20.21
N PRO A 101 -9.72 6.16 20.59
CA PRO A 101 -9.14 7.26 19.80
C PRO A 101 -8.52 6.73 18.49
N ILE A 102 -9.32 6.69 17.43
CA ILE A 102 -8.98 6.14 16.10
C ILE A 102 -7.65 6.71 15.56
N ALA A 103 -7.39 8.00 15.76
CA ALA A 103 -6.17 8.66 15.29
C ALA A 103 -4.87 8.06 15.88
N ILE A 104 -4.94 7.41 17.04
CA ILE A 104 -3.78 6.79 17.71
C ILE A 104 -3.84 5.27 17.55
N SER A 105 -5.01 4.68 17.75
CA SER A 105 -5.20 3.23 17.79
C SER A 105 -4.99 2.58 16.42
N LEU A 106 -5.45 3.24 15.35
CA LEU A 106 -5.41 2.67 14.01
C LEU A 106 -3.99 2.59 13.44
N PRO A 107 -3.16 3.66 13.50
CA PRO A 107 -1.77 3.58 13.02
C PRO A 107 -0.90 2.62 13.83
N VAL A 108 -1.20 2.42 15.12
CA VAL A 108 -0.47 1.46 15.96
C VAL A 108 -0.83 0.02 15.57
N MET A 109 -2.12 -0.29 15.39
CA MET A 109 -2.55 -1.64 15.03
C MET A 109 -2.19 -2.02 13.60
N SER A 110 -2.08 -1.04 12.71
CA SER A 110 -1.73 -1.28 11.32
C SER A 110 -0.26 -1.68 11.11
N ILE A 111 0.60 -1.47 12.11
CA ILE A 111 2.00 -1.96 12.12
C ILE A 111 2.05 -3.49 12.05
N ILE A 112 1.06 -4.19 12.62
CA ILE A 112 1.06 -5.65 12.77
C ILE A 112 1.04 -6.37 11.40
N PRO A 113 0.11 -6.07 10.46
CA PRO A 113 0.14 -6.61 9.10
C PRO A 113 1.48 -6.42 8.39
N TYR A 114 2.08 -5.22 8.48
CA TYR A 114 3.36 -4.92 7.85
C TYR A 114 4.51 -5.71 8.47
N LEU A 115 4.54 -5.86 9.80
CA LEU A 115 5.52 -6.70 10.49
C LEU A 115 5.37 -8.18 10.12
N MET A 116 4.13 -8.68 9.95
CA MET A 116 3.89 -10.05 9.49
C MET A 116 4.41 -10.27 8.07
N VAL A 117 4.06 -9.39 7.12
CA VAL A 117 4.55 -9.46 5.73
C VAL A 117 6.08 -9.39 5.70
N PHE A 118 6.67 -8.48 6.48
CA PHE A 118 8.11 -8.37 6.62
C PHE A 118 8.74 -9.66 7.15
N TRP A 119 8.17 -10.25 8.20
CA TRP A 119 8.66 -11.51 8.78
C TRP A 119 8.60 -12.68 7.78
N PHE A 120 7.51 -12.78 7.00
CA PHE A 120 7.37 -13.78 5.94
C PHE A 120 8.42 -13.62 4.82
N ILE A 121 8.65 -12.40 4.35
CA ILE A 121 9.62 -12.11 3.27
C ILE A 121 11.06 -12.33 3.76
N ASN A 122 11.37 -11.96 5.00
CA ASN A 122 12.71 -12.11 5.59
C ASN A 122 13.16 -13.56 5.73
N ARG A 123 12.22 -14.50 5.84
CA ARG A 123 12.54 -15.93 5.90
C ARG A 123 13.27 -16.42 4.64
N GLU A 124 13.15 -15.69 3.54
CA GLU A 124 13.76 -16.05 2.26
C GLU A 124 14.97 -15.20 1.84
N TRP A 125 15.15 -13.98 2.36
CA TRP A 125 16.11 -13.00 1.78
C TRP A 125 17.39 -12.75 2.60
N GLY A 126 17.53 -13.32 3.80
CA GLY A 126 18.78 -13.25 4.58
C GLY A 126 19.03 -11.92 5.32
N TYR A 127 19.79 -11.99 6.41
CA TYR A 127 19.69 -11.08 7.57
C TYR A 127 20.36 -9.69 7.47
N ALA A 128 20.98 -9.30 6.35
CA ALA A 128 21.92 -8.17 6.35
C ALA A 128 21.28 -6.76 6.29
N MET A 129 20.00 -6.60 5.93
CA MET A 129 19.32 -5.29 5.84
C MET A 129 18.07 -5.16 6.73
N LEU A 130 17.92 -6.03 7.73
CA LEU A 130 16.68 -6.20 8.52
C LEU A 130 16.21 -4.94 9.25
N PHE A 131 17.10 -4.21 9.91
CA PHE A 131 16.65 -3.11 10.77
C PHE A 131 16.13 -1.92 9.96
N ILE A 132 16.88 -1.50 8.93
CA ILE A 132 16.53 -0.32 8.12
C ILE A 132 15.29 -0.62 7.27
N ALA A 133 15.20 -1.81 6.66
CA ALA A 133 14.04 -2.21 5.88
C ALA A 133 12.78 -2.35 6.75
N GLY A 134 12.91 -2.95 7.94
CA GLY A 134 11.82 -3.06 8.90
C GLY A 134 11.31 -1.69 9.37
N MET A 135 12.21 -0.78 9.71
CA MET A 135 11.86 0.59 10.11
C MET A 135 11.19 1.38 8.98
N ALA A 136 11.65 1.21 7.73
CA ALA A 136 11.03 1.85 6.57
C ALA A 136 9.60 1.33 6.33
N ILE A 137 9.38 0.03 6.49
CA ILE A 137 8.07 -0.61 6.35
C ILE A 137 7.11 -0.15 7.45
N VAL A 138 7.56 -0.10 8.70
CA VAL A 138 6.76 0.41 9.83
C VAL A 138 6.42 1.90 9.62
N GLY A 139 7.42 2.71 9.25
CA GLY A 139 7.22 4.13 8.96
C GLY A 139 6.22 4.35 7.83
N TYR A 140 6.30 3.55 6.77
CA TYR A 140 5.34 3.57 5.67
C TYR A 140 3.93 3.20 6.14
N GLY A 141 3.77 2.12 6.90
CA GLY A 141 2.44 1.68 7.36
C GLY A 141 1.76 2.69 8.28
N VAL A 142 2.51 3.30 9.19
CA VAL A 142 2.01 4.37 10.07
C VAL A 142 1.61 5.59 9.23
N PHE A 143 2.45 6.03 8.30
CA PHE A 143 2.15 7.15 7.42
C PHE A 143 0.91 6.88 6.57
N ASP A 144 0.82 5.71 5.93
CA ASP A 144 -0.30 5.31 5.07
C ASP A 144 -1.62 5.30 5.87
N SER A 145 -1.58 4.82 7.12
CA SER A 145 -2.74 4.84 8.02
C SER A 145 -3.22 6.25 8.35
N PHE A 146 -2.30 7.15 8.70
CA PHE A 146 -2.64 8.55 8.94
C PHE A 146 -3.15 9.24 7.69
N PHE A 147 -2.54 8.95 6.54
CA PHE A 147 -2.91 9.52 5.26
C PHE A 147 -4.32 9.08 4.84
N ILE A 148 -4.64 7.79 4.96
CA ILE A 148 -5.98 7.26 4.69
C ILE A 148 -7.01 7.88 5.64
N LEU A 149 -6.72 7.95 6.94
CA LEU A 149 -7.62 8.59 7.91
C LEU A 149 -7.86 10.06 7.59
N TRP A 150 -6.81 10.78 7.22
CA TRP A 150 -6.92 12.16 6.79
C TRP A 150 -7.78 12.30 5.53
N LEU A 151 -7.64 11.39 4.55
CA LEU A 151 -8.49 11.37 3.36
C LEU A 151 -9.96 11.09 3.72
N ILE A 152 -10.24 10.12 4.59
CA ILE A 152 -11.60 9.83 5.06
C ILE A 152 -12.21 11.07 5.72
N GLU A 153 -11.46 11.76 6.58
CA GLU A 153 -11.89 13.02 7.21
C GLU A 153 -12.21 14.10 6.16
N LYS A 154 -11.36 14.24 5.13
CA LYS A 154 -11.58 15.20 4.05
C LYS A 154 -12.75 14.85 3.16
N PHE A 155 -13.08 13.56 3.01
CA PHE A 155 -14.20 13.09 2.22
C PHE A 155 -15.49 12.88 3.01
N LYS A 156 -15.55 13.29 4.29
CA LYS A 156 -16.77 13.23 5.11
C LYS A 156 -18.00 13.89 4.49
N PHE A 157 -17.82 14.84 3.57
CA PHE A 157 -18.95 15.47 2.86
C PHE A 157 -19.64 14.51 1.86
N LEU A 158 -19.05 13.36 1.57
CA LEU A 158 -19.61 12.29 0.73
C LEU A 158 -20.31 11.19 1.55
N ALA A 159 -20.39 11.35 2.88
CA ALA A 159 -20.99 10.39 3.82
C ALA A 159 -22.53 10.43 3.82
#